data_AF-A0A496TS10-F1
#
_entry.id   AF-A0A496TS10-F1
#
_cell.length_a   1.000
_cell.length_b   1.000
_cell.length_c   1.000
_cell.angle_alpha   90.00
_cell.angle_beta   90.00
_cell.angle_gamma   90.00
#
_symmetry.space_group_name_H-M   'P 1'
#
loop_
_entity.id
_entity.type
_entity.pdbx_description
1 polymer ?
#
loop_
_entity_poly.entity_id
_entity_poly.type
_entity_poly.pdbx_seq_one_letter_code
_entity_poly.pdbx_strand_id
1 'polypeptide(L)' 'MNEEEAEKVIKILLKCDGGCEYCVSSLLKIFCKEFPEYMQVAEKAFKETFGKEIQEVIE' A
#
# COMPACT_ATOMS: atom_id res chain seq x y z
N MET A 1 1.33 5.40 -15.41
CA MET A 1 0.83 6.19 -14.28
C MET A 1 1.92 7.19 -13.92
N ASN A 2 1.59 8.37 -13.40
CA ASN A 2 2.56 9.27 -12.78
C ASN A 2 2.51 9.14 -11.24
N GLU A 3 3.43 9.80 -10.54
CA GLU A 3 3.52 9.70 -9.07
C GLU A 3 2.23 10.18 -8.37
N GLU A 4 1.61 11.27 -8.84
CA GLU A 4 0.36 11.79 -8.28
C GLU A 4 -0.81 10.81 -8.42
N GLU A 5 -0.92 10.15 -9.58
CA GLU A 5 -1.91 9.11 -9.81
C GLU A 5 -1.66 7.88 -8.92
N ALA A 6 -0.40 7.47 -8.77
CA ALA A 6 -0.01 6.36 -7.90
C ALA A 6 -0.40 6.63 -6.44
N GLU A 7 -0.13 7.83 -5.93
CA GLU A 7 -0.54 8.23 -4.59
C GLU A 7 -2.06 8.16 -4.39
N LYS A 8 -2.84 8.56 -5.39
CA LYS A 8 -4.31 8.47 -5.33
C LYS A 8 -4.77 7.01 -5.27
N VAL A 9 -4.18 6.14 -6.08
CA VAL A 9 -4.48 4.70 -6.05
C VAL A 9 -4.12 4.12 -4.68
N ILE A 10 -2.92 4.38 -4.16
CA ILE A 10 -2.49 3.91 -2.84
C ILE A 10 -3.46 4.38 -1.75
N LYS A 11 -3.89 5.65 -1.77
CA LYS A 11 -4.90 6.18 -0.82
C LYS A 11 -6.24 5.47 -0.89
N ILE A 12 -6.65 5.01 -2.07
CA ILE A 12 -7.86 4.19 -2.23
C ILE A 12 -7.63 2.80 -1.62
N LEU A 13 -6.50 2.15 -1.96
CA LEU A 13 -6.14 0.82 -1.47
C LEU A 13 -6.07 0.78 0.06
N LEU A 14 -5.54 1.83 0.70
CA LEU A 14 -5.48 1.96 2.17
C LEU A 14 -6.85 1.92 2.87
N LYS A 15 -7.94 2.17 2.14
CA LYS A 15 -9.30 2.18 2.68
C LYS A 15 -10.13 0.95 2.27
N CYS A 16 -9.57 0.06 1.45
CA CYS A 16 -10.24 -1.16 1.02
C CYS A 16 -10.54 -2.07 2.23
N ASP A 17 -11.66 -2.79 2.16
CA ASP A 17 -12.13 -3.72 3.22
C ASP A 17 -12.16 -3.09 4.62
N GLY A 18 -12.55 -1.80 4.70
CA GLY A 18 -12.62 -1.06 5.95
C GLY A 18 -11.26 -0.66 6.54
N GLY A 19 -10.18 -0.76 5.75
CA GLY A 19 -8.82 -0.47 6.22
C GLY A 19 -8.19 -1.61 7.01
N CYS A 20 -8.56 -2.87 6.73
CA CYS A 20 -7.90 -4.03 7.34
C CYS A 20 -6.44 -4.10 6.90
N GLU A 21 -5.49 -4.05 7.84
CA GLU A 21 -4.04 -4.03 7.54
C GLU A 21 -3.57 -5.22 6.69
N TYR A 22 -4.17 -6.40 6.86
CA TYR A 22 -3.86 -7.62 6.09
C TYR A 22 -4.39 -7.55 4.65
N CYS A 23 -5.63 -7.07 4.47
CA CYS A 23 -6.20 -6.87 3.14
C CYS A 23 -5.43 -5.79 2.36
N VAL A 24 -5.17 -4.67 3.03
CA VAL A 24 -4.45 -3.53 2.45
C VAL A 24 -3.02 -3.92 2.09
N SER A 25 -2.29 -4.63 2.96
CA SER A 25 -0.93 -5.07 2.66
C SER A 25 -0.89 -6.02 1.46
N SER A 26 -1.87 -6.92 1.32
CA SER A 26 -2.00 -7.81 0.17
C SER A 26 -2.24 -7.04 -1.14
N LEU A 27 -3.14 -6.05 -1.12
CA LEU A 27 -3.42 -5.21 -2.28
C LEU A 27 -2.21 -4.34 -2.66
N LEU A 28 -1.53 -3.73 -1.70
CA LEU A 28 -0.33 -2.94 -1.96
C LEU A 28 0.81 -3.80 -2.50
N LYS A 29 0.96 -5.06 -2.04
CA LYS A 29 1.94 -6.00 -2.62
C LYS A 29 1.64 -6.30 -4.09
N ILE A 30 0.38 -6.56 -4.44
CA ILE A 30 -0.03 -6.76 -5.84
C ILE A 30 0.27 -5.51 -6.67
N PHE A 31 -0.10 -4.34 -6.15
CA PHE A 31 0.18 -3.06 -6.79
C PHE A 31 1.68 -2.83 -7.03
N CYS A 32 2.52 -3.04 -6.02
CA CYS A 32 3.97 -2.85 -6.12
C CYS A 32 4.65 -3.92 -6.99
N LYS A 33 4.04 -5.10 -7.16
CA LYS A 33 4.53 -6.11 -8.09
C LYS A 33 4.36 -5.66 -9.55
N GLU A 34 3.23 -5.03 -9.87
CA GLU A 34 2.95 -4.50 -11.21
C GLU A 34 3.63 -3.15 -11.45
N PHE A 35 3.82 -2.35 -10.40
CA PHE A 35 4.40 -1.00 -10.44
C PHE A 35 5.52 -0.82 -9.38
N PRO A 36 6.69 -1.47 -9.57
CA PRO A 36 7.75 -1.49 -8.56
C PRO A 36 8.36 -0.12 -8.26
N GLU A 37 8.27 0.84 -9.17
CA GLU A 37 8.74 2.21 -8.98
C GLU A 37 8.02 2.96 -7.84
N TYR A 38 6.82 2.50 -7.44
CA TYR A 38 6.03 3.12 -6.36
C TYR A 38 6.14 2.39 -5.02
N MET A 39 7.03 1.41 -4.90
CA MET A 39 7.17 0.61 -3.68
C MET A 39 7.47 1.48 -2.45
N GLN A 40 8.38 2.44 -2.56
CA GLN A 40 8.72 3.35 -1.44
C GLN A 40 7.52 4.22 -1.03
N VAL A 41 6.70 4.65 -2.00
CA VAL A 41 5.50 5.45 -1.74
C VAL A 41 4.46 4.62 -1.00
N ALA A 42 4.25 3.37 -1.43
CA ALA A 42 3.32 2.44 -0.80
C ALA A 42 3.76 2.07 0.62
N GLU A 43 5.04 1.75 0.82
CA GLU A 43 5.62 1.43 2.14
C GLU A 43 5.45 2.59 3.12
N LYS A 44 5.81 3.80 2.69
CA LYS A 44 5.64 5.02 3.49
C LYS A 44 4.18 5.23 3.88
N ALA A 45 3.26 5.14 2.92
CA ALA A 45 1.85 5.38 3.17
C ALA A 45 1.23 4.31 4.09
N PHE A 46 1.65 3.05 3.96
CA PHE A 46 1.23 1.96 4.83
C PHE A 46 1.74 2.17 6.26
N LYS A 47 3.02 2.50 6.41
CA LYS A 47 3.64 2.80 7.71
C LYS A 47 2.99 3.98 8.41
N GLU A 48 2.67 5.04 7.67
CA GLU A 48 1.94 6.19 8.21
C GLU A 48 0.52 5.84 8.66
N THR A 49 -0.13 4.87 8.01
CA THR A 49 -1.51 4.46 8.30
C THR A 49 -1.61 3.46 9.46
N PHE A 50 -0.70 2.47 9.50
CA PHE A 50 -0.80 1.33 10.42
C PHE A 50 0.34 1.25 11.45
N GLY A 51 1.39 2.06 11.30
CA GLY A 51 2.56 2.03 12.18
C GLY A 51 3.43 0.78 12.03
N LYS A 52 3.26 0.01 10.95
CA LYS A 52 3.97 -1.25 10.65
C LYS A 52 4.56 -1.21 9.25
N GLU A 53 5.59 -2.00 9.00
CA GLU A 53 6.06 -2.21 7.64
C GLU A 53 5.13 -3.18 6.88
N ILE A 54 4.96 -3.00 5.57
CA ILE A 54 4.17 -3.93 4.72
C ILE A 54 4.69 -5.39 4.85
N GLN A 55 5.98 -5.52 5.12
CA GLN A 55 6.69 -6.79 5.31
C GLN A 55 6.44 -7.43 6.67
N GLU A 56 5.94 -6.70 7.67
CA GLU A 56 5.68 -7.22 9.03
C GLU A 56 4.28 -7.81 9.20
N VAL A 57 3.35 -7.51 8.29
CA VAL A 57 1.93 -7.93 8.37
C VAL A 57 1.74 -9.35 7.78
N ILE A 58 2.70 -10.25 8.04
CA ILE A 58 2.71 -11.62 7.51
C ILE A 58 1.83 -12.54 8.37
N GLU A 59 0.89 -13.23 7.71
CA GLU A 59 0.52 -14.62 8.01
C GLU A 59 1.39 -15.57 7.17
#